data_AF-A0A167TPK4-F1
#
_entry.id   AF-A0A167TPK4-F1
#
_cell.length_a   1.000
_cell.length_b   1.000
_cell.length_c   1.000
_cell.angle_alpha   90.00
_cell.angle_beta   90.00
_cell.angle_gamma   90.00
#
_symmetry.space_group_name_H-M   'P 1'
#
loop_
_entity.id
_entity.type
_entity.pdbx_description
1 polymer ?
#
loop_
_entity_poly.entity_id
_entity_poly.type
_entity_poly.pdbx_seq_one_letter_code
_entity_poly.pdbx_strand_id
1 'polypeptide(L)'
;MWVKRWLAPPETRPVWAYTVDEILQRNITKAPVIQPQNAVNWIKQSWHEIGTKEARLSPMIRECLKAARKYNICIEAPKFSKEIKSSMPIWHHFAAIDNYTWNKKAAKCLSKNHHIVTLDDLEEYINNPTDVCDTSERCQNIANTLMTKMPEMFNPKILTPQKDKLDFTPKRLKRNKKRSVRSKFVTFNPDITERRSIENAVRIFGKKETYKKRQSQSKTYKINKPAYRLENKKNLKGITLYTDGACHNNGSENSRAGAAVWKGPNSSFNRTARLPGDSHTNQTSEIVGVILA
;
A
#
# COMPACT_ATOMS: atom_id res chain seq x y z
N MET A 1 -4.28 20.63 -5.87
CA MET A 1 -4.53 19.36 -5.15
C MET A 1 -5.25 18.31 -6.03
N TRP A 2 -4.87 18.18 -7.32
CA TRP A 2 -5.62 17.36 -8.30
C TRP A 2 -5.21 15.88 -8.29
N VAL A 3 -3.91 15.59 -8.24
CA VAL A 3 -3.38 14.21 -8.20
C VAL A 3 -3.89 13.42 -6.99
N LYS A 4 -3.99 14.07 -5.82
CA LYS A 4 -4.54 13.47 -4.60
C LYS A 4 -5.99 13.01 -4.80
N ARG A 5 -6.82 13.85 -5.44
CA ARG A 5 -8.22 13.52 -5.73
C ARG A 5 -8.34 12.46 -6.81
N TRP A 6 -7.49 12.51 -7.84
CA TRP A 6 -7.46 11.50 -8.90
C TRP A 6 -7.14 10.09 -8.36
N LEU A 7 -6.19 9.99 -7.44
CA LEU A 7 -5.75 8.73 -6.83
C LEU A 7 -6.42 8.44 -5.49
N ALA A 8 -7.56 9.10 -5.20
CA ALA A 8 -8.28 8.90 -3.95
C ALA A 8 -8.91 7.50 -3.90
N PRO A 9 -9.11 6.94 -2.69
CA PRO A 9 -9.86 5.70 -2.49
C PRO A 9 -11.28 5.76 -3.06
N PRO A 10 -11.87 4.63 -3.51
CA PRO A 10 -13.17 4.59 -4.16
C PRO A 10 -14.28 5.36 -3.45
N GLU A 11 -14.28 5.36 -2.11
CA GLU A 11 -15.29 6.01 -1.27
C GLU A 11 -15.27 7.54 -1.38
N THR A 12 -14.14 8.11 -1.81
CA THR A 12 -13.92 9.55 -1.93
C THR A 12 -13.46 9.95 -3.33
N ARG A 13 -13.46 8.99 -4.27
CA ARG A 13 -12.91 9.16 -5.62
C ARG A 13 -13.92 9.94 -6.48
N PRO A 14 -13.57 11.12 -7.00
CA PRO A 14 -14.50 11.91 -7.80
C PRO A 14 -14.72 11.24 -9.17
N VAL A 15 -15.92 11.39 -9.73
CA VAL A 15 -16.33 10.76 -11.00
C VAL A 15 -15.36 11.04 -12.16
N TRP A 16 -14.84 12.27 -12.27
CA TRP A 16 -13.89 12.63 -13.33
C TRP A 16 -12.59 11.81 -13.30
N ALA A 17 -12.21 11.26 -12.15
CA ALA A 17 -11.01 10.43 -12.01
C ALA A 17 -11.12 9.14 -12.85
N TYR A 18 -12.32 8.56 -12.95
CA TYR A 18 -12.58 7.39 -13.77
C TYR A 18 -12.49 7.73 -15.26
N THR A 19 -12.99 8.91 -15.67
CA THR A 19 -12.81 9.42 -17.03
C THR A 19 -11.33 9.61 -17.39
N VAL A 20 -10.52 10.10 -16.44
CA VAL A 20 -9.07 10.22 -16.64
C VAL A 20 -8.41 8.86 -16.82
N ASP A 21 -8.79 7.85 -16.01
CA ASP A 21 -8.29 6.49 -16.16
C ASP A 21 -8.59 5.95 -17.58
N GLU A 22 -9.83 6.10 -18.06
CA GLU A 22 -10.24 5.70 -19.42
C GLU A 22 -9.47 6.44 -20.53
N ILE A 23 -9.27 7.76 -20.38
CA ILE A 23 -8.47 8.54 -21.33
C ILE A 23 -7.04 7.99 -21.39
N LEU A 24 -6.45 7.63 -20.26
CA LEU A 24 -5.10 7.07 -20.22
C LEU A 24 -5.04 5.69 -20.87
N GLN A 25 -6.03 4.82 -20.64
CA GLN A 25 -6.10 3.50 -21.26
C GLN A 25 -6.13 3.58 -22.79
N ARG A 26 -6.79 4.60 -23.37
CA ARG A 26 -6.82 4.84 -24.82
C ARG A 26 -5.52 5.43 -25.38
N ASN A 27 -4.64 5.92 -24.51
CA ASN A 27 -3.38 6.56 -24.88
C ASN A 27 -2.17 5.76 -24.39
N ILE A 28 -2.27 4.43 -24.27
CA ILE A 28 -1.13 3.57 -23.88
C ILE A 28 -0.06 3.53 -24.98
N THR A 29 1.21 3.42 -24.59
CA THR A 29 2.32 3.24 -25.53
C THR A 29 2.14 1.97 -26.37
N LYS A 30 2.57 2.01 -27.65
CA LYS A 30 2.48 0.83 -28.54
C LYS A 30 3.29 -0.38 -28.05
N ALA A 31 4.31 -0.14 -27.21
CA ALA A 31 5.13 -1.16 -26.59
C ALA A 31 5.20 -0.93 -25.07
N PRO A 32 5.04 -1.96 -24.22
CA PRO A 32 4.61 -3.32 -24.58
C PRO A 32 3.15 -3.32 -25.10
N VAL A 33 2.79 -4.31 -25.92
CA VAL A 33 1.41 -4.46 -26.41
C VAL A 33 0.53 -4.92 -25.25
N ILE A 34 -0.48 -4.12 -24.93
CA ILE A 34 -1.42 -4.37 -23.84
C ILE A 34 -2.79 -4.61 -24.43
N GLN A 35 -3.46 -5.64 -23.95
CA GLN A 35 -4.84 -5.89 -24.34
C GLN A 35 -5.74 -4.89 -23.60
N PRO A 36 -6.69 -4.22 -24.27
CA PRO A 36 -7.51 -3.17 -23.65
C PRO A 36 -8.15 -3.59 -22.33
N GLN A 37 -8.66 -4.81 -22.24
CA GLN A 37 -9.29 -5.33 -21.02
C GLN A 37 -8.32 -5.55 -19.85
N ASN A 38 -7.01 -5.60 -20.12
CA ASN A 38 -5.97 -5.71 -19.11
C ASN A 38 -5.47 -4.34 -18.63
N ALA A 39 -5.86 -3.25 -19.29
CA ALA A 39 -5.47 -1.91 -18.88
C ALA A 39 -6.49 -1.36 -17.89
N VAL A 40 -6.18 -1.43 -16.59
CA VAL A 40 -7.09 -1.01 -15.53
C VAL A 40 -6.72 0.38 -15.02
N ASN A 41 -5.53 0.52 -14.43
CA ASN A 41 -5.13 1.77 -13.79
C ASN A 41 -3.61 1.98 -13.83
N TRP A 42 -3.21 3.18 -14.22
CA TRP A 42 -1.82 3.62 -14.32
C TRP A 42 -0.99 3.38 -13.05
N ILE A 43 -1.54 3.60 -11.85
CA ILE A 43 -0.76 3.47 -10.60
C ILE A 43 -0.61 2.01 -10.16
N LYS A 44 -1.56 1.16 -10.55
CA LYS A 44 -1.61 -0.27 -10.20
C LYS A 44 -0.85 -1.14 -11.19
N GLN A 45 -0.30 -0.57 -12.26
CA GLN A 45 0.31 -1.33 -13.33
C GLN A 45 1.61 -0.69 -13.82
N SER A 46 2.38 -1.44 -14.61
CA SER A 46 3.71 -1.07 -15.10
C SER A 46 3.69 -0.43 -16.48
N TRP A 47 2.51 -0.19 -17.06
CA TRP A 47 2.38 0.40 -18.39
C TRP A 47 2.33 1.92 -18.34
N HIS A 48 2.55 2.55 -19.48
CA HIS A 48 2.65 4.00 -19.59
C HIS A 48 1.82 4.55 -20.74
N GLU A 49 1.38 5.78 -20.56
CA GLU A 49 0.74 6.55 -21.60
C GLU A 49 1.78 7.13 -22.59
N ILE A 50 1.34 7.45 -23.80
CA ILE A 50 2.13 8.11 -24.82
C ILE A 50 2.55 9.48 -24.28
N GLY A 51 3.87 9.70 -24.20
CA GLY A 51 4.44 10.94 -23.68
C GLY A 51 4.56 12.08 -24.70
N THR A 52 4.27 11.81 -25.98
CA THR A 52 4.39 12.78 -27.08
C THR A 52 3.15 13.67 -27.19
N LYS A 53 3.23 14.71 -28.02
CA LYS A 53 2.08 15.59 -28.30
C LYS A 53 0.92 14.86 -28.99
N GLU A 54 1.20 13.71 -29.61
CA GLU A 54 0.23 12.84 -30.30
C GLU A 54 -0.78 12.22 -29.32
N ALA A 55 -0.41 12.11 -28.04
CA ALA A 55 -1.31 11.66 -27.00
C ALA A 55 -2.45 12.67 -26.81
N ARG A 56 -3.69 12.20 -26.94
CA ARG A 56 -4.92 12.98 -26.74
C ARG A 56 -5.19 13.20 -25.25
N LEU A 57 -4.21 13.78 -24.55
CA LEU A 57 -4.26 14.09 -23.12
C LEU A 57 -4.41 15.59 -22.93
N SER A 58 -5.36 16.00 -22.09
CA SER A 58 -5.53 17.40 -21.73
C SER A 58 -4.32 17.93 -20.94
N PRO A 59 -4.08 19.26 -20.93
CA PRO A 59 -3.02 19.86 -20.13
C PRO A 59 -3.10 19.46 -18.64
N MET A 60 -4.31 19.39 -18.08
CA MET A 60 -4.53 18.98 -16.68
C MET A 60 -4.01 17.58 -16.38
N ILE A 61 -4.30 16.60 -17.27
CA ILE A 61 -3.85 15.21 -17.11
C ILE A 61 -2.33 15.14 -17.19
N ARG A 62 -1.72 15.86 -18.14
CA ARG A 62 -0.26 15.93 -18.30
C ARG A 62 0.41 16.51 -17.05
N GLU A 63 -0.14 17.58 -16.48
CA GLU A 63 0.38 18.15 -15.23
C GLU A 63 0.22 17.21 -14.04
N CYS A 64 -0.89 16.46 -13.96
CA CYS A 64 -1.07 15.44 -12.94
C CYS A 64 -0.01 14.33 -13.04
N LEU A 65 0.25 13.82 -14.24
CA LEU A 65 1.28 12.81 -14.51
C LEU A 65 2.69 13.34 -14.21
N LYS A 66 3.00 14.56 -14.63
CA LYS A 66 4.28 15.23 -14.33
C LYS A 66 4.49 15.34 -12.82
N ALA A 67 3.49 15.82 -12.08
CA ALA A 67 3.54 15.93 -10.63
C ALA A 67 3.71 14.54 -9.98
N ALA A 68 2.92 13.55 -10.41
CA ALA A 68 3.02 12.18 -9.89
C ALA A 68 4.42 11.59 -10.08
N ARG A 69 5.05 11.83 -11.23
CA ARG A 69 6.43 11.40 -11.53
C ARG A 69 7.47 12.19 -10.73
N LYS A 70 7.33 13.52 -10.67
CA LYS A 70 8.24 14.42 -9.94
C LYS A 70 8.32 14.04 -8.46
N TYR A 71 7.18 13.73 -7.84
CA TYR A 71 7.08 13.35 -6.44
C TYR A 71 7.14 11.84 -6.21
N ASN A 72 7.49 11.06 -7.24
CA ASN A 72 7.61 9.60 -7.19
C ASN A 72 6.44 8.91 -6.45
N ILE A 73 5.22 9.19 -6.90
CA ILE A 73 4.03 8.55 -6.35
C ILE A 73 4.09 7.05 -6.61
N CYS A 74 3.85 6.26 -5.58
CA CYS A 74 3.82 4.81 -5.69
C CYS A 74 2.86 4.15 -4.69
N ILE A 75 2.53 2.90 -4.96
CA ILE A 75 1.90 2.00 -4.00
C ILE A 75 2.97 1.45 -3.04
N GLU A 76 2.80 1.74 -1.76
CA GLU A 76 3.71 1.33 -0.70
C GLU A 76 2.96 1.18 0.64
N ALA A 77 2.99 -0.03 1.19
CA ALA A 77 2.53 -0.32 2.54
C ALA A 77 3.47 -1.33 3.21
N PRO A 78 3.57 -1.33 4.55
CA PRO A 78 4.33 -2.35 5.27
C PRO A 78 3.76 -3.75 5.04
N LYS A 79 2.43 -3.87 5.05
CA LYS A 79 1.69 -5.12 4.85
C LYS A 79 0.39 -4.86 4.09
N PHE A 80 0.04 -5.78 3.19
CA PHE A 80 -1.27 -5.84 2.55
C PHE A 80 -2.04 -7.05 3.06
N SER A 81 -3.35 -6.84 3.23
CA SER A 81 -4.35 -7.89 3.48
C SER A 81 -4.53 -8.82 2.27
N LYS A 82 -5.11 -10.01 2.48
CA LYS A 82 -5.34 -10.96 1.37
C LYS A 82 -6.27 -10.34 0.34
N GLU A 83 -7.32 -9.67 0.81
CA GLU A 83 -8.36 -9.04 0.01
C GLU A 83 -7.75 -8.00 -0.95
N ILE A 84 -6.83 -7.16 -0.45
CA ILE A 84 -6.14 -6.19 -1.31
C ILE A 84 -5.24 -6.90 -2.32
N LYS A 85 -4.49 -7.93 -1.92
CA LYS A 85 -3.63 -8.70 -2.84
C LYS A 85 -4.47 -9.35 -3.95
N SER A 86 -5.54 -10.05 -3.60
CA SER A 86 -6.49 -10.67 -4.53
C SER A 86 -7.03 -9.66 -5.54
N SER A 87 -7.40 -8.46 -5.10
CA SER A 87 -7.95 -7.42 -6.00
C SER A 87 -6.94 -6.80 -6.99
N MET A 88 -5.64 -7.12 -6.91
CA MET A 88 -4.65 -6.52 -7.80
C MET A 88 -4.69 -7.14 -9.20
N PRO A 89 -4.46 -6.34 -10.25
CA PRO A 89 -4.41 -6.85 -11.62
C PRO A 89 -3.17 -7.73 -11.82
N ILE A 90 -3.33 -8.93 -12.36
CA ILE A 90 -2.19 -9.83 -12.66
C ILE A 90 -1.35 -9.31 -13.83
N TRP A 91 -2.02 -8.79 -14.85
CA TRP A 91 -1.36 -8.33 -16.08
C TRP A 91 -0.71 -6.97 -15.84
N HIS A 92 0.52 -6.80 -16.33
CA HIS A 92 1.25 -5.55 -16.12
C HIS A 92 1.37 -5.19 -14.63
N HIS A 93 1.36 -6.17 -13.73
CA HIS A 93 1.52 -5.93 -12.29
C HIS A 93 2.81 -5.14 -12.01
N PHE A 94 2.71 -4.03 -11.27
CA PHE A 94 3.85 -3.11 -11.05
C PHE A 94 5.04 -3.74 -10.31
N ALA A 95 4.82 -4.87 -9.63
CA ALA A 95 5.86 -5.62 -8.92
C ALA A 95 6.39 -6.84 -9.70
N ALA A 96 5.97 -7.04 -10.95
CA ALA A 96 6.40 -8.20 -11.74
C ALA A 96 7.89 -8.14 -12.11
N ILE A 97 8.56 -9.29 -11.98
CA ILE A 97 10.00 -9.43 -12.24
C ILE A 97 10.32 -9.44 -13.73
N ASP A 98 9.44 -10.01 -14.55
CA ASP A 98 9.55 -9.96 -16.01
C ASP A 98 8.16 -9.91 -16.66
N ASN A 99 8.11 -9.39 -17.88
CA ASN A 99 6.89 -9.32 -18.68
C ASN A 99 6.87 -10.43 -19.76
N TYR A 100 7.91 -11.28 -19.82
CA TYR A 100 8.06 -12.31 -20.84
C TYR A 100 6.94 -13.35 -20.73
N THR A 101 6.61 -13.72 -19.50
CA THR A 101 5.58 -14.72 -19.21
C THR A 101 4.20 -14.29 -19.73
N TRP A 102 3.87 -12.99 -19.68
CA TRP A 102 2.59 -12.45 -20.17
C TRP A 102 2.41 -12.50 -21.68
N ASN A 103 3.51 -12.56 -22.44
CA ASN A 103 3.46 -12.55 -23.90
C ASN A 103 3.23 -13.94 -24.52
N LYS A 104 3.30 -15.01 -23.71
CA LYS A 104 3.08 -16.39 -24.18
C LYS A 104 1.64 -16.59 -24.66
N LYS A 105 1.44 -17.46 -25.65
CA LYS A 105 0.11 -17.78 -26.20
C LYS A 105 -0.90 -18.19 -25.12
N ALA A 106 -0.50 -19.07 -24.19
CA ALA A 106 -1.36 -19.48 -23.09
C ALA A 106 -1.67 -18.34 -22.10
N ALA A 107 -0.72 -17.43 -21.81
CA ALA A 107 -1.01 -16.24 -21.00
C ALA A 107 -2.04 -15.32 -21.68
N LYS A 108 -1.94 -15.14 -23.00
CA LYS A 108 -2.95 -14.41 -23.77
C LYS A 108 -4.30 -15.11 -23.76
N CYS A 109 -4.33 -16.44 -23.78
CA CYS A 109 -5.54 -17.24 -23.64
C CYS A 109 -6.20 -17.03 -22.27
N LEU A 110 -5.42 -17.10 -21.18
CA LEU A 110 -5.88 -16.82 -19.81
C LEU A 110 -6.58 -15.45 -19.72
N SER A 111 -5.99 -14.43 -20.34
CA SER A 111 -6.57 -13.08 -20.37
C SER A 111 -7.83 -12.95 -21.25
N LYS A 112 -7.85 -13.56 -22.44
CA LYS A 112 -8.93 -13.36 -23.42
C LYS A 112 -10.10 -14.32 -23.26
N ASN A 113 -9.80 -15.60 -23.09
CA ASN A 113 -10.78 -16.68 -23.14
C ASN A 113 -11.20 -17.11 -21.73
N HIS A 114 -10.26 -17.10 -20.79
CA HIS A 114 -10.57 -17.38 -19.38
C HIS A 114 -10.94 -16.13 -18.57
N HIS A 115 -10.88 -14.95 -19.20
CA HIS A 115 -11.23 -13.66 -18.58
C HIS A 115 -10.53 -13.38 -17.24
N ILE A 116 -9.33 -13.90 -17.04
CA ILE A 116 -8.55 -13.65 -15.82
C ILE A 116 -8.06 -12.20 -15.88
N VAL A 117 -8.37 -11.39 -14.86
CA VAL A 117 -7.96 -9.98 -14.74
C VAL A 117 -7.19 -9.74 -13.46
N THR A 118 -7.60 -10.37 -12.35
CA THR A 118 -7.06 -10.17 -11.00
C THR A 118 -6.22 -11.36 -10.52
N LEU A 119 -5.54 -11.19 -9.38
CA LEU A 119 -4.87 -12.29 -8.70
C LEU A 119 -5.87 -13.28 -8.08
N ASP A 120 -7.09 -12.83 -7.76
CA ASP A 120 -8.18 -13.69 -7.29
C ASP A 120 -8.66 -14.62 -8.40
N ASP A 121 -8.96 -14.07 -9.59
CA ASP A 121 -9.38 -14.86 -10.76
C ASP A 121 -8.32 -15.92 -11.12
N LEU A 122 -7.04 -15.57 -10.96
CA LEU A 122 -5.92 -16.48 -11.20
C LEU A 122 -5.86 -17.58 -10.13
N GLU A 123 -6.06 -17.25 -8.86
CA GLU A 123 -6.13 -18.22 -7.76
C GLU A 123 -7.31 -19.17 -7.95
N GLU A 124 -8.48 -18.65 -8.30
CA GLU A 124 -9.69 -19.41 -8.57
C GLU A 124 -9.48 -20.37 -9.75
N TYR A 125 -8.95 -19.89 -10.87
CA TYR A 125 -8.65 -20.73 -12.04
C TYR A 125 -7.64 -21.84 -11.74
N ILE A 126 -6.61 -21.57 -10.92
CA ILE A 126 -5.64 -22.60 -10.52
C ILE A 126 -6.32 -23.72 -9.72
N ASN A 127 -7.25 -23.36 -8.84
CA ASN A 127 -7.96 -24.32 -7.98
C ASN A 127 -9.07 -25.05 -8.74
N ASN A 128 -9.75 -24.35 -9.66
CA ASN A 128 -10.88 -24.85 -10.44
C ASN A 128 -10.68 -24.52 -11.93
N PRO A 129 -9.81 -25.26 -12.65
CA PRO A 129 -9.55 -25.00 -14.06
C PRO A 129 -10.81 -25.19 -14.92
N THR A 130 -11.13 -24.21 -15.74
CA THR A 130 -12.24 -24.26 -16.70
C THR A 130 -11.76 -24.81 -18.05
N ASP A 131 -12.54 -25.67 -18.69
CA ASP A 131 -12.22 -26.22 -20.01
C ASP A 131 -12.82 -25.40 -21.17
N VAL A 132 -12.45 -24.12 -21.23
CA VAL A 132 -12.92 -23.17 -22.26
C VAL A 132 -11.92 -23.02 -23.42
N CYS A 133 -10.86 -23.83 -23.47
CA CYS A 133 -9.91 -23.83 -24.57
C CYS A 133 -9.20 -25.17 -24.77
N ASP A 134 -8.78 -25.45 -26.01
CA ASP A 134 -8.07 -26.67 -26.42
C ASP A 134 -6.66 -26.84 -25.78
N THR A 135 -6.21 -25.88 -24.97
CA THR A 135 -4.87 -25.87 -24.37
C THR A 135 -4.95 -25.63 -22.86
N SER A 136 -5.95 -26.23 -22.20
CA SER A 136 -6.21 -26.11 -20.77
C SER A 136 -4.98 -26.43 -19.90
N GLU A 137 -4.25 -27.51 -20.20
CA GLU A 137 -3.01 -27.89 -19.49
C GLU A 137 -1.93 -26.80 -19.57
N ARG A 138 -1.73 -26.21 -20.76
CA ARG A 138 -0.75 -25.13 -20.95
C ARG A 138 -1.17 -23.86 -20.22
N CYS A 139 -2.45 -23.57 -20.19
CA CYS A 139 -3.02 -22.44 -19.47
C CYS A 139 -2.84 -22.61 -17.95
N GLN A 140 -3.09 -23.81 -17.42
CA GLN A 140 -2.87 -24.13 -16.00
C GLN A 140 -1.39 -24.04 -15.61
N ASN A 141 -0.48 -24.56 -16.44
CA ASN A 141 0.97 -24.46 -16.21
C ASN A 141 1.46 -23.00 -16.18
N ILE A 142 0.95 -22.15 -17.09
CA ILE A 142 1.26 -20.72 -17.10
C ILE A 142 0.62 -20.01 -15.90
N ALA A 143 -0.60 -20.36 -15.51
CA ALA A 143 -1.25 -19.76 -14.35
C ALA A 143 -0.45 -20.00 -13.06
N ASN A 144 -0.02 -21.24 -12.83
CA ASN A 144 0.88 -21.59 -11.72
C ASN A 144 2.20 -20.84 -11.79
N THR A 145 2.82 -20.74 -12.98
CA THR A 145 4.05 -19.98 -13.18
C THR A 145 3.88 -18.50 -12.81
N LEU A 146 2.77 -17.88 -13.23
CA LEU A 146 2.46 -16.49 -12.94
C LEU A 146 2.30 -16.25 -11.44
N MET A 147 1.56 -17.13 -10.75
CA MET A 147 1.36 -17.04 -9.30
C MET A 147 2.68 -17.21 -8.52
N THR A 148 3.50 -18.19 -8.89
CA THR A 148 4.80 -18.45 -8.21
C THR A 148 5.80 -17.30 -8.42
N LYS A 149 5.75 -16.63 -9.57
CA LYS A 149 6.60 -15.46 -9.84
C LYS A 149 6.17 -14.18 -9.11
N MET A 150 4.98 -14.15 -8.49
CA MET A 150 4.53 -12.98 -7.75
C MET A 150 5.35 -12.81 -6.45
N PRO A 151 5.88 -11.61 -6.16
CA PRO A 151 6.59 -11.37 -4.90
C PRO A 151 5.69 -11.64 -3.69
N GLU A 152 6.28 -12.13 -2.58
CA GLU A 152 5.55 -12.50 -1.35
C GLU A 152 4.59 -11.41 -0.84
N MET A 153 4.98 -10.14 -0.97
CA MET A 153 4.16 -9.00 -0.55
C MET A 153 2.84 -8.91 -1.32
N PHE A 154 2.80 -9.35 -2.57
CA PHE A 154 1.65 -9.23 -3.46
C PHE A 154 0.96 -10.57 -3.74
N ASN A 155 1.59 -11.69 -3.37
CA ASN A 155 1.01 -13.01 -3.54
C ASN A 155 -0.11 -13.27 -2.49
N PRO A 156 -1.37 -13.48 -2.91
CA PRO A 156 -2.50 -13.69 -1.99
C PRO A 156 -2.43 -15.03 -1.23
N LYS A 157 -1.72 -16.03 -1.77
CA LYS A 157 -1.50 -17.32 -1.09
C LYS A 157 -0.51 -17.21 0.07
N ILE A 158 0.31 -16.17 0.09
CA ILE A 158 1.32 -15.94 1.12
C ILE A 158 0.78 -14.92 2.12
N LEU A 159 0.57 -15.36 3.36
CA LEU A 159 0.34 -14.44 4.47
C LEU A 159 1.57 -13.54 4.60
N THR A 160 1.37 -12.22 4.49
CA THR A 160 2.48 -11.26 4.63
C THR A 160 3.19 -11.55 5.96
N PRO A 161 4.50 -11.86 5.97
CA PRO A 161 5.13 -12.44 7.15
C PRO A 161 4.94 -11.56 8.38
N GLN A 162 4.46 -12.14 9.49
CA GLN A 162 4.46 -11.54 10.84
C GLN A 162 5.89 -11.48 11.42
N LYS A 163 6.90 -11.21 10.58
CA LYS A 163 8.32 -11.29 10.98
C LYS A 163 8.70 -10.27 12.05
N ASP A 164 7.84 -9.29 12.33
CA ASP A 164 8.07 -8.33 13.41
C ASP A 164 7.73 -8.87 14.81
N LYS A 165 7.02 -10.00 14.97
CA LYS A 165 6.55 -10.56 16.26
C LYS A 165 5.73 -9.57 17.12
N LEU A 166 5.23 -8.50 16.52
CA LEU A 166 4.59 -7.39 17.22
C LEU A 166 3.09 -7.36 16.98
N ASP A 167 2.65 -7.75 15.79
CA ASP A 167 1.25 -8.03 15.53
C ASP A 167 0.71 -9.05 16.54
N PHE A 168 -0.57 -8.91 16.85
CA PHE A 168 -1.23 -9.90 17.67
C PHE A 168 -1.32 -11.23 16.92
N THR A 169 -0.82 -12.28 17.56
CA THR A 169 -1.14 -13.64 17.16
C THR A 169 -2.66 -13.86 17.22
N PRO A 170 -3.22 -14.83 16.47
CA PRO A 170 -4.65 -15.14 16.53
C PRO A 170 -5.17 -15.36 17.96
N LYS A 171 -4.36 -15.96 18.83
CA LYS A 171 -4.65 -16.14 20.26
C LYS A 171 -4.74 -14.80 21.00
N ARG A 172 -3.80 -13.87 20.76
CA ARG A 172 -3.82 -12.52 21.34
C ARG A 172 -5.01 -11.71 20.86
N LEU A 173 -5.36 -11.78 19.57
CA LEU A 173 -6.57 -11.14 19.01
C LEU A 173 -7.84 -11.64 19.71
N LYS A 174 -8.03 -12.98 19.79
CA LYS A 174 -9.19 -13.57 20.49
C LYS A 174 -9.27 -13.13 21.96
N ARG A 175 -8.14 -13.07 22.67
CA ARG A 175 -8.08 -12.60 24.06
C ARG A 175 -8.43 -11.11 24.17
N ASN A 176 -7.94 -10.27 23.25
CA ASN A 176 -8.19 -8.84 23.29
C ASN A 176 -9.64 -8.48 22.94
N LYS A 177 -10.29 -9.22 22.02
CA LYS A 177 -11.71 -9.05 21.69
C LYS A 177 -12.65 -9.20 22.89
N LYS A 178 -12.26 -10.01 23.89
CA LYS A 178 -13.04 -10.26 25.10
C LYS A 178 -12.73 -9.27 26.24
N ARG A 179 -11.77 -8.35 26.07
CA ARG A 179 -11.42 -7.39 27.13
C ARG A 179 -12.40 -6.22 27.12
N SER A 180 -12.88 -5.86 28.31
CA SER A 180 -13.64 -4.63 28.51
C SER A 180 -12.74 -3.41 28.31
N VAL A 181 -13.30 -2.33 27.75
CA VAL A 181 -12.66 -1.01 27.68
C VAL A 181 -12.35 -0.46 29.08
N ARG A 182 -13.08 -0.91 30.12
CA ARG A 182 -12.82 -0.59 31.53
C ARG A 182 -11.68 -1.40 32.17
N SER A 183 -11.04 -2.31 31.42
CA SER A 183 -9.86 -3.02 31.91
C SER A 183 -8.74 -2.04 32.20
N LYS A 184 -8.11 -2.16 33.37
CA LYS A 184 -6.95 -1.33 33.77
C LYS A 184 -5.80 -1.36 32.75
N PHE A 185 -5.68 -2.44 31.98
CA PHE A 185 -4.69 -2.57 30.91
C PHE A 185 -5.29 -3.18 29.65
N VAL A 186 -5.09 -2.52 28.52
CA VAL A 186 -5.35 -3.05 27.18
C VAL A 186 -4.02 -3.11 26.44
N THR A 187 -3.73 -4.24 25.80
CA THR A 187 -2.56 -4.32 24.94
C THR A 187 -2.95 -3.75 23.58
N PHE A 188 -2.17 -2.79 23.08
CA PHE A 188 -2.33 -2.25 21.74
C PHE A 188 -1.82 -3.26 20.70
N ASN A 189 -2.58 -3.47 19.62
CA ASN A 189 -2.15 -4.26 18.47
C ASN A 189 -1.52 -3.32 17.45
N PRO A 190 -0.18 -3.32 17.26
CA PRO A 190 0.51 -2.40 16.34
C PRO A 190 0.41 -2.85 14.88
N ASP A 191 -0.68 -3.52 14.52
CA ASP A 191 -0.90 -4.05 13.19
C ASP A 191 -1.17 -2.90 12.21
N ILE A 192 -0.20 -2.73 11.30
CA ILE A 192 -0.15 -1.68 10.29
C ILE A 192 -0.53 -2.21 8.90
N THR A 193 -1.25 -3.33 8.83
CA THR A 193 -1.71 -3.92 7.56
C THR A 193 -2.82 -3.07 6.94
N GLU A 194 -2.61 -2.68 5.68
CA GLU A 194 -3.62 -2.01 4.87
C GLU A 194 -4.72 -3.00 4.49
N ARG A 195 -5.97 -2.62 4.75
CA ARG A 195 -7.18 -3.46 4.63
C ARG A 195 -8.32 -2.80 3.86
N ARG A 196 -8.26 -1.49 3.66
CA ARG A 196 -9.37 -0.74 3.03
C ARG A 196 -9.30 -0.84 1.52
N SER A 197 -8.23 -0.32 0.94
CA SER A 197 -8.04 -0.36 -0.51
C SER A 197 -6.57 -0.14 -0.88
N ILE A 198 -6.22 -0.44 -2.12
CA ILE A 198 -4.85 -0.22 -2.61
C ILE A 198 -4.51 1.27 -2.78
N GLU A 199 -5.51 2.11 -3.02
CA GLU A 199 -5.39 3.56 -3.11
C GLU A 199 -5.00 4.17 -1.75
N ASN A 200 -5.44 3.56 -0.64
CA ASN A 200 -5.00 3.96 0.70
C ASN A 200 -3.51 3.71 0.94
N ALA A 201 -2.86 2.89 0.11
CA ALA A 201 -1.42 2.67 0.11
C ALA A 201 -0.65 3.55 -0.90
N VAL A 202 -1.31 4.54 -1.53
CA VAL A 202 -0.61 5.51 -2.36
C VAL A 202 0.21 6.44 -1.46
N ARG A 203 1.50 6.53 -1.75
CA ARG A 203 2.47 7.36 -1.04
C ARG A 203 3.17 8.28 -2.03
N ILE A 204 3.50 9.49 -1.59
CA ILE A 204 4.42 10.41 -2.26
C ILE A 204 5.83 10.17 -1.72
N PHE A 205 6.84 10.62 -2.45
CA PHE A 205 8.25 10.42 -2.09
C PHE A 205 8.61 8.95 -1.88
N GLY A 206 8.03 8.07 -2.69
CA GLY A 206 8.36 6.65 -2.65
C GLY A 206 9.86 6.43 -2.74
N LYS A 207 10.38 5.41 -2.05
CA LYS A 207 11.81 5.07 -2.08
C LYS A 207 12.25 4.34 -3.35
N LYS A 208 11.31 4.05 -4.27
CA LYS A 208 11.63 3.40 -5.55
C LYS A 208 12.54 4.31 -6.37
N GLU A 209 13.51 3.73 -7.07
CA GLU A 209 14.29 4.51 -8.02
C GLU A 209 13.35 5.21 -9.03
N THR A 210 13.77 6.38 -9.49
CA THR A 210 12.99 7.22 -10.42
C THR A 210 12.49 6.39 -11.61
N TYR A 211 11.41 6.84 -12.23
CA TYR A 211 10.76 6.11 -13.33
C TYR A 211 11.73 5.61 -14.43
N LYS A 212 12.82 6.35 -14.71
CA LYS A 212 13.87 5.99 -15.68
C LYS A 212 14.71 4.78 -15.25
N LYS A 213 14.95 4.59 -13.96
CA LYS A 213 15.81 3.53 -13.41
C LYS A 213 15.08 2.23 -13.08
N ARG A 214 13.74 2.22 -13.04
CA ARG A 214 12.93 0.98 -12.97
C ARG A 214 13.26 -0.04 -14.07
N GLN A 215 13.88 0.39 -15.16
CA GLN A 215 14.28 -0.48 -16.28
C GLN A 215 15.62 -1.20 -16.06
N SER A 216 16.50 -0.76 -15.13
CA SER A 216 17.93 -1.14 -15.21
C SER A 216 18.51 -1.98 -14.08
N GLN A 217 17.83 -2.26 -12.96
CA GLN A 217 18.44 -3.05 -11.87
C GLN A 217 17.50 -4.03 -11.15
N SER A 218 18.14 -5.09 -10.63
CA SER A 218 17.59 -6.24 -9.90
C SER A 218 16.35 -5.91 -9.04
N LYS A 219 15.23 -6.53 -9.42
CA LYS A 219 13.87 -6.29 -8.90
C LYS A 219 13.60 -7.02 -7.57
N THR A 220 14.42 -6.81 -6.55
CA THR A 220 14.00 -7.16 -5.19
C THR A 220 13.11 -6.02 -4.66
N TYR A 221 11.81 -6.30 -4.52
CA TYR A 221 10.89 -5.36 -3.91
C TYR A 221 11.32 -5.14 -2.44
N LYS A 222 11.99 -4.01 -2.17
CA LYS A 222 12.41 -3.65 -0.81
C LYS A 222 11.17 -3.24 -0.02
N ILE A 223 10.77 -4.10 0.90
CA ILE A 223 9.74 -3.81 1.89
C ILE A 223 10.25 -2.65 2.76
N ASN A 224 9.45 -1.59 2.89
CA ASN A 224 9.66 -0.63 3.96
C ASN A 224 9.51 -1.37 5.28
N LYS A 225 10.65 -1.66 5.92
CA LYS A 225 10.65 -2.15 7.29
C LYS A 225 9.97 -1.06 8.14
N PRO A 226 9.11 -1.43 9.10
CA PRO A 226 8.68 -0.46 10.10
C PRO A 226 9.93 0.18 10.74
N ALA A 227 9.78 1.40 11.27
CA ALA A 227 10.86 2.10 11.96
C ALA A 227 11.61 1.14 12.89
N TYR A 228 12.95 1.20 12.88
CA TYR A 228 13.85 0.27 13.58
C TYR A 228 13.32 -0.03 14.98
N ARG A 229 12.83 -1.26 15.20
CA ARG A 229 12.55 -1.77 16.53
C ARG A 229 13.72 -2.67 16.87
N LEU A 230 14.57 -2.22 17.81
CA LEU A 230 15.74 -2.95 18.27
C LEU A 230 15.32 -4.40 18.57
N GLU A 231 15.96 -5.36 17.89
CA GLU A 231 15.70 -6.77 18.14
C GLU A 231 15.90 -7.07 19.63
N ASN A 232 14.96 -7.82 20.20
CA ASN A 232 14.89 -8.22 21.61
C ASN A 232 16.27 -8.36 22.27
N LYS A 233 16.72 -7.31 22.95
CA LYS A 233 17.64 -7.49 24.08
C LYS A 233 16.82 -8.25 25.12
N LYS A 234 17.15 -9.52 25.34
CA LYS A 234 16.42 -10.46 26.23
C LYS A 234 16.27 -9.98 27.69
N ASN A 235 16.84 -8.83 28.06
CA ASN A 235 16.84 -8.25 29.41
C ASN A 235 16.40 -6.78 29.43
N LEU A 236 15.35 -6.39 28.70
CA LEU A 236 14.78 -5.06 28.88
C LEU A 236 13.89 -5.05 30.14
N LYS A 237 14.36 -4.43 31.22
CA LYS A 237 13.50 -4.02 32.34
C LYS A 237 12.52 -2.99 31.78
N GLY A 238 11.23 -3.33 31.73
CA GLY A 238 10.19 -2.40 31.34
C GLY A 238 10.20 -1.19 32.29
N ILE A 239 10.24 0.01 31.74
CA ILE A 239 10.01 1.24 32.50
C ILE A 239 8.54 1.64 32.32
N THR A 240 7.92 2.13 33.39
CA THR A 240 6.58 2.73 33.30
C THR A 240 6.76 4.24 33.16
N LEU A 241 6.22 4.77 32.06
CA LEU A 241 6.14 6.19 31.79
C LEU A 241 4.65 6.54 31.65
N TYR A 242 4.29 7.72 32.13
CA TYR A 242 2.97 8.32 32.00
C TYR A 242 3.11 9.45 31.00
N THR A 243 2.31 9.42 29.94
CA THR A 243 2.31 10.46 28.92
C THR A 243 0.99 11.21 29.00
N ASP A 244 1.04 12.50 28.71
CA ASP A 244 -0.16 13.33 28.61
C ASP A 244 0.03 14.40 27.53
N GLY A 245 -1.06 14.80 26.91
CA GLY A 245 -1.09 15.83 25.89
C GLY A 245 -2.21 16.81 26.15
N ALA A 246 -1.88 18.09 26.25
CA ALA A 246 -2.85 19.15 26.49
C ALA A 246 -2.84 20.18 25.37
N CYS A 247 -4.02 20.62 24.96
CA CYS A 247 -4.19 21.71 24.00
C CYS A 247 -5.10 22.82 24.57
N HIS A 248 -4.53 24.00 24.73
CA HIS A 248 -5.28 25.22 25.04
C HIS A 248 -5.95 25.75 23.76
N ASN A 249 -7.20 26.21 23.88
CA ASN A 249 -8.06 26.64 22.76
C ASN A 249 -8.15 25.59 21.64
N ASN A 250 -8.30 24.32 22.01
CA ASN A 250 -8.43 23.21 21.07
C ASN A 250 -9.57 23.47 20.07
N GLY A 251 -9.27 23.40 18.76
CA GLY A 251 -10.22 23.67 17.68
C GLY A 251 -10.24 25.12 17.17
N SER A 252 -9.44 26.02 17.76
CA SER A 252 -9.28 27.41 17.28
C SER A 252 -7.95 27.61 16.53
N GLU A 253 -7.88 28.65 15.69
CA GLU A 253 -6.64 29.01 14.96
C GLU A 253 -5.48 29.36 15.91
N ASN A 254 -5.77 29.89 17.10
CA ASN A 254 -4.79 30.23 18.13
C ASN A 254 -4.50 29.10 19.12
N SER A 255 -4.77 27.85 18.71
CA SER A 255 -4.55 26.67 19.55
C SER A 255 -3.07 26.51 19.92
N ARG A 256 -2.81 26.13 21.18
CA ARG A 256 -1.45 25.88 21.69
C ARG A 256 -1.42 24.55 22.39
N ALA A 257 -0.64 23.61 21.85
CA ALA A 257 -0.53 22.27 22.41
C ALA A 257 0.87 21.99 22.97
N GLY A 258 0.90 21.18 24.02
CA GLY A 258 2.11 20.64 24.62
C GLY A 258 1.91 19.19 25.01
N ALA A 259 3.01 18.46 25.15
CA ALA A 259 3.03 17.08 25.57
C ALA A 259 4.03 16.91 26.72
N ALA A 260 3.75 15.94 27.59
CA ALA A 260 4.59 15.64 28.74
C ALA A 260 4.78 14.14 28.91
N VAL A 261 5.92 13.79 29.47
CA VAL A 261 6.28 12.45 29.92
C VAL A 261 6.68 12.54 31.38
N TRP A 262 6.13 11.68 32.21
CA TRP A 262 6.40 11.61 33.64
C TRP A 262 6.69 10.16 34.05
N LYS A 263 7.71 9.96 34.87
CA LYS A 263 8.06 8.65 35.45
C LYS A 263 7.89 8.62 36.96
N GLY A 264 8.14 9.75 37.62
CA GLY A 264 8.21 9.86 39.07
C GLY A 264 8.86 11.17 39.50
N PRO A 265 8.83 11.52 40.79
CA PRO A 265 9.53 12.69 41.31
C PRO A 265 11.02 12.64 40.95
N ASN A 266 11.58 13.79 40.52
CA ASN A 266 13.00 13.98 40.18
C ASN A 266 13.60 13.00 39.17
N SER A 267 12.76 12.36 38.32
CA SER A 267 13.28 11.44 37.31
C SER A 267 13.85 12.19 36.11
N SER A 268 15.05 11.79 35.66
CA SER A 268 15.67 12.28 34.40
C SER A 268 14.88 11.91 33.13
N PHE A 269 13.86 11.05 33.25
CA PHE A 269 12.92 10.74 32.18
C PHE A 269 11.76 11.72 32.08
N ASN A 270 11.54 12.58 33.09
CA ASN A 270 10.49 13.59 33.04
C ASN A 270 10.85 14.65 32.00
N ARG A 271 9.96 14.89 31.04
CA ARG A 271 10.19 15.82 29.93
C ARG A 271 8.88 16.49 29.52
N THR A 272 8.99 17.70 28.98
CA THR A 272 7.88 18.40 28.36
C THR A 272 8.32 18.94 27.01
N ALA A 273 7.40 19.03 26.08
CA ALA A 273 7.64 19.61 24.76
C ALA A 273 6.42 20.42 24.32
N ARG A 274 6.66 21.63 23.83
CA ARG A 274 5.65 22.37 23.08
C ARG A 274 5.57 21.80 21.66
N LEU A 275 4.37 21.62 21.13
CA LEU A 275 4.22 21.14 19.76
C LEU A 275 4.70 22.23 18.78
N PRO A 276 5.45 21.86 17.72
CA PRO A 276 5.85 22.79 16.68
C PRO A 276 4.74 22.99 15.64
N GLY A 277 4.73 24.15 14.98
CA GLY A 277 3.79 24.51 13.92
C GLY A 277 2.55 25.26 14.42
N ASP A 278 1.57 25.43 13.54
CA ASP A 278 0.39 26.27 13.78
C ASP A 278 -0.91 25.47 13.96
N SER A 279 -0.90 24.17 13.61
CA SER A 279 -2.08 23.30 13.70
C SER A 279 -2.01 22.41 14.94
N HIS A 280 -2.43 22.96 16.08
CA HIS A 280 -2.42 22.26 17.36
C HIS A 280 -3.80 21.67 17.69
N THR A 281 -3.81 20.42 18.12
CA THR A 281 -5.02 19.77 18.64
C THR A 281 -4.67 18.91 19.84
N ASN A 282 -5.67 18.61 20.67
CA ASN A 282 -5.47 17.69 21.78
C ASN A 282 -4.98 16.31 21.30
N GLN A 283 -5.49 15.84 20.16
CA GLN A 283 -5.12 14.55 19.58
C GLN A 283 -3.66 14.51 19.13
N THR A 284 -3.16 15.60 18.53
CA THR A 284 -1.74 15.70 18.16
C THR A 284 -0.84 15.75 19.39
N SER A 285 -1.22 16.45 20.47
CA SER A 285 -0.40 16.45 21.69
C SER A 285 -0.29 15.09 22.35
N GLU A 286 -1.38 14.31 22.39
CA GLU A 286 -1.38 12.96 22.97
C GLU A 286 -0.41 12.03 22.22
N ILE A 287 -0.45 12.08 20.89
CA ILE A 287 0.47 11.30 20.05
C ILE A 287 1.93 11.74 20.25
N VAL A 288 2.17 13.06 20.35
CA VAL A 288 3.52 13.58 20.61
C VAL A 288 4.02 13.18 21.99
N GLY A 289 3.15 13.05 22.99
CA GLY A 289 3.50 12.50 24.30
C GLY A 289 4.06 11.07 24.21
N VAL A 290 3.47 10.24 23.36
CA VAL A 290 3.97 8.88 23.08
C VAL A 290 5.31 8.89 22.31
N ILE A 291 5.53 9.87 21.43
CA ILE A 291 6.80 10.02 20.68
C ILE A 291 7.92 10.55 21.59
N LEU A 292 7.57 11.40 22.56
CA LEU A 292 8.52 12.00 23.51
C LEU A 292 9.03 11.00 24.55
N ALA A 293 8.25 9.94 24.83
CA ALA A 293 8.53 8.88 25.80
C ALA A 293 9.52 7.84 25.27
#